data_AF-A0A6M6DP76-F1
#
_entry.id   AF-A0A6M6DP76-F1
#
_cell.length_a   1.000
_cell.length_b   1.000
_cell.length_c   1.000
_cell.angle_alpha   90.00
_cell.angle_beta   90.00
_cell.angle_gamma   90.00
#
_symmetry.space_group_name_H-M   'P 1'
#
loop_
_entity.id
_entity.type
_entity.pdbx_description
1 polymer ?
#
loop_
_entity_poly.entity_id
_entity_poly.type
_entity_poly.pdbx_seq_one_letter_code
_entity_poly.pdbx_strand_id
1 'polypeptide(L)'
;MGWYSREDQPLTWQYTGDSALKYDVRILHIIGLWPLRASKLYRCLVTAIITLCFGNFVEAVISLYTLHGDLEDFTLSLSNLAVVIVGILKVSFFLRHERDYCRLVRWLDALVVSQRVYTRGRPQLEHAFTGDHRLATRITRWFCVYNASVVLTWVLAPLAAPPEAKRLPFQQLPFAEGSPFSLYALSYA
;
A
#
# COMPACT_ATOMS: atom_id res chain seq x y z
N MET A 1 -23.37 8.12 -28.02
CA MET A 1 -22.70 6.99 -27.32
C MET A 1 -21.19 7.11 -27.56
N GLY A 2 -20.44 7.64 -26.60
CA GLY A 2 -18.99 7.87 -26.75
C GLY A 2 -18.23 8.17 -25.46
N TRP A 3 -18.86 7.97 -24.29
CA TRP A 3 -18.29 8.33 -22.99
C TRP A 3 -17.31 7.29 -22.42
N TYR A 4 -17.42 6.03 -22.85
CA TYR A 4 -16.63 4.94 -22.25
C TYR A 4 -15.13 4.93 -22.64
N SER A 5 -14.73 5.50 -23.78
CA SER A 5 -13.35 5.32 -24.28
C SER A 5 -12.28 6.14 -23.54
N ARG A 6 -12.67 7.23 -22.86
CA ARG A 6 -11.76 8.09 -22.09
C ARG A 6 -11.68 7.70 -20.62
N GLU A 7 -12.72 7.04 -20.10
CA GLU A 7 -12.83 6.63 -18.70
C GLU A 7 -11.96 5.41 -18.35
N ASP A 8 -11.51 4.65 -19.35
CA ASP A 8 -10.68 3.45 -19.19
C ASP A 8 -9.17 3.70 -19.32
N GLN A 9 -8.76 4.91 -19.70
CA GLN A 9 -7.34 5.23 -19.87
C GLN A 9 -6.63 5.36 -18.51
N PRO A 10 -5.35 5.00 -18.36
CA PRO A 10 -4.61 5.28 -17.14
C PRO A 10 -4.60 6.78 -16.84
N LEU A 11 -4.65 7.14 -15.55
CA LEU A 11 -4.56 8.54 -15.13
C LEU A 11 -3.17 9.08 -15.45
N THR A 12 -3.08 10.29 -16.00
CA THR A 12 -1.78 10.92 -16.29
C THR A 12 -1.30 11.78 -15.13
N TRP A 13 0.01 12.01 -15.04
CA TRP A 13 0.57 12.91 -14.02
C TRP A 13 -0.03 14.32 -14.09
N GLN A 14 -0.29 14.82 -15.31
CA GLN A 14 -0.98 16.09 -15.55
C GLN A 14 -2.40 16.08 -14.99
N TYR A 15 -3.17 15.02 -15.25
CA TYR A 15 -4.53 14.88 -14.72
C TYR A 15 -4.56 14.91 -13.18
N THR A 16 -3.64 14.20 -12.53
CA THR A 16 -3.56 14.19 -11.05
C THR A 16 -3.20 15.55 -10.46
N GLY A 17 -2.75 16.53 -11.27
CA GLY A 17 -2.39 17.87 -10.82
C GLY A 17 -3.55 18.60 -10.13
N ASP A 18 -4.75 18.41 -10.66
CA ASP A 18 -5.99 19.09 -10.25
C ASP A 18 -6.98 18.16 -9.53
N SER A 19 -6.62 16.88 -9.38
CA SER A 19 -7.46 15.86 -8.73
C SER A 19 -7.57 16.11 -7.22
N ALA A 20 -8.75 15.85 -6.66
CA ALA A 20 -8.96 15.88 -5.21
C ALA A 20 -8.12 14.80 -4.49
N LEU A 21 -7.83 13.68 -5.17
CA LEU A 21 -7.05 12.54 -4.67
C LEU A 21 -5.59 12.57 -5.12
N LYS A 22 -5.06 13.75 -5.48
CA LYS A 22 -3.69 13.92 -5.98
C LYS A 22 -2.63 13.23 -5.14
N TYR A 23 -2.70 13.38 -3.81
CA TYR A 23 -1.67 12.82 -2.92
C TYR A 23 -1.76 11.30 -2.87
N ASP A 24 -2.96 10.74 -2.75
CA ASP A 24 -3.18 9.30 -2.68
C ASP A 24 -2.73 8.59 -3.94
N VAL A 25 -3.17 9.10 -5.10
CA VAL A 25 -2.80 8.54 -6.40
C VAL A 25 -1.28 8.61 -6.61
N ARG A 26 -0.61 9.68 -6.17
CA ARG A 26 0.84 9.82 -6.31
C ARG A 26 1.61 8.92 -5.34
N ILE A 27 1.15 8.77 -4.11
CA ILE A 27 1.75 7.86 -3.13
C ILE A 27 1.60 6.42 -3.62
N LEU A 28 0.41 6.03 -4.07
CA LEU A 28 0.17 4.71 -4.66
C LEU A 28 1.03 4.48 -5.91
N HIS A 29 1.30 5.51 -6.71
CA HIS A 29 2.22 5.40 -7.82
C HIS A 29 3.66 5.14 -7.36
N ILE A 30 4.16 5.91 -6.38
CA ILE A 30 5.51 5.77 -5.82
C ILE A 30 5.73 4.38 -5.22
N ILE A 31 4.71 3.84 -4.53
CA ILE A 31 4.75 2.51 -3.91
C ILE A 31 4.62 1.38 -4.96
N GLY A 32 4.38 1.71 -6.23
CA GLY A 32 4.28 0.71 -7.29
C GLY A 32 2.89 0.07 -7.41
N LEU A 33 1.85 0.67 -6.82
CA LEU A 33 0.49 0.15 -6.96
C LEU A 33 -0.26 0.79 -8.13
N TRP A 34 -0.06 2.10 -8.38
CA TRP A 34 -0.85 2.84 -9.37
C TRP A 34 -0.09 3.17 -10.66
N PRO A 35 -0.46 2.63 -11.83
CA PRO A 35 0.23 2.92 -13.10
C PRO A 35 -0.21 4.25 -13.72
N LEU A 36 0.53 5.34 -13.44
CA LEU A 36 0.28 6.67 -14.03
C LEU A 36 0.74 6.82 -15.48
N ARG A 37 1.58 5.91 -15.96
CA ARG A 37 1.97 5.78 -17.36
C ARG A 37 2.23 4.31 -17.64
N ALA A 38 1.85 3.83 -18.82
CA ALA A 38 2.07 2.46 -19.28
C ALA A 38 3.57 2.19 -19.60
N SER A 39 4.46 2.43 -18.63
CA SER A 39 5.88 2.13 -18.75
C SER A 39 6.12 0.65 -18.48
N LYS A 40 6.87 -0.02 -19.37
CA LYS A 40 7.29 -1.42 -19.19
C LYS A 40 8.19 -1.59 -17.96
N LEU A 41 9.05 -0.61 -17.67
CA LEU A 41 9.91 -0.60 -16.48
C LEU A 41 9.10 -0.58 -15.19
N TYR A 42 8.04 0.23 -15.16
CA TYR A 42 7.12 0.28 -14.02
C TYR A 42 6.49 -1.10 -13.80
N ARG A 43 5.96 -1.73 -14.86
CA ARG A 43 5.40 -3.08 -14.75
C ARG A 43 6.42 -4.10 -14.24
N CYS A 44 7.66 -4.05 -14.72
CA CYS A 44 8.72 -4.93 -14.25
C CYS A 44 9.00 -4.74 -12.74
N LEU A 45 9.09 -3.50 -12.28
CA LEU A 45 9.28 -3.17 -10.86
C LEU A 45 8.10 -3.69 -10.02
N VAL A 46 6.86 -3.44 -10.45
CA VAL A 46 5.66 -3.91 -9.77
C VAL A 46 5.62 -5.43 -9.70
N THR A 47 5.92 -6.12 -10.81
CA THR A 47 5.99 -7.58 -10.81
C THR A 47 7.07 -8.09 -9.84
N ALA A 48 8.25 -7.47 -9.80
CA ALA A 48 9.29 -7.84 -8.86
C ALA A 48 8.85 -7.67 -7.40
N ILE A 49 8.19 -6.56 -7.06
CA ILE A 49 7.63 -6.31 -5.73
C ILE A 49 6.58 -7.38 -5.37
N ILE A 50 5.66 -7.70 -6.28
CA ILE A 50 4.65 -8.74 -6.06
C ILE A 50 5.29 -10.10 -5.84
N THR A 51 6.31 -10.46 -6.63
CA THR A 51 7.06 -11.70 -6.46
C THR A 51 7.75 -11.77 -5.10
N LEU A 52 8.37 -10.68 -4.64
CA LEU A 52 8.96 -10.59 -3.30
C LEU A 52 7.90 -10.76 -2.20
N CYS A 53 6.73 -10.10 -2.32
CA CYS A 53 5.63 -10.26 -1.37
C CYS A 53 5.11 -11.71 -1.34
N PHE A 54 5.02 -12.38 -2.49
CA PHE A 54 4.62 -13.78 -2.56
C PHE A 54 5.66 -14.71 -1.93
N GLY A 55 6.95 -14.43 -2.13
CA GLY A 55 8.04 -15.13 -1.44
C GLY A 55 7.92 -15.02 0.08
N ASN A 56 7.70 -13.81 0.59
CA ASN A 56 7.50 -13.55 2.02
C ASN A 56 6.25 -14.28 2.57
N PHE A 57 5.18 -14.38 1.79
CA PHE A 57 4.00 -15.17 2.16
C PHE A 57 4.32 -16.67 2.27
N VAL A 58 5.04 -17.24 1.29
CA VAL A 58 5.44 -18.64 1.33
C VAL A 58 6.33 -18.92 2.54
N GLU A 59 7.28 -18.03 2.83
CA GLU A 59 8.14 -18.13 4.01
C GLU A 59 7.34 -18.10 5.31
N ALA A 60 6.37 -17.19 5.44
CA ALA A 60 5.50 -17.13 6.60
C ALA A 60 4.65 -18.40 6.78
N VAL A 61 4.15 -18.99 5.69
CA VAL A 61 3.40 -20.25 5.72
C VAL A 61 4.28 -21.42 6.15
N ILE A 62 5.48 -21.56 5.56
CA ILE A 62 6.43 -22.60 5.94
C ILE A 62 6.79 -22.46 7.41
N SER A 63 7.08 -21.24 7.86
CA SER A 63 7.43 -20.98 9.26
C SER A 63 6.30 -21.42 10.18
N LEU A 64 5.05 -21.07 9.89
CA LEU A 64 3.88 -21.50 10.67
C LEU A 64 3.74 -23.03 10.72
N TYR A 65 3.97 -23.74 9.61
CA TYR A 65 3.90 -25.21 9.57
C TYR A 65 5.04 -25.90 10.32
N THR A 66 6.20 -25.26 10.39
CA THR A 66 7.41 -25.82 11.04
C THR A 66 7.55 -25.40 12.50
N LEU A 67 6.72 -24.45 12.96
CA LEU A 67 6.77 -23.88 14.30
C LEU A 67 6.45 -24.97 15.34
N HIS A 68 7.43 -25.28 16.19
CA HIS A 68 7.27 -26.11 17.39
C HIS A 68 7.52 -25.24 18.63
N GLY A 69 6.61 -24.28 18.86
CA GLY A 69 6.74 -23.27 19.92
C GLY A 69 5.49 -23.13 20.79
N ASP A 70 5.57 -22.22 21.76
CA ASP A 70 4.46 -21.89 22.65
C ASP A 70 3.33 -21.16 21.90
N LEU A 71 2.13 -21.17 22.50
CA LEU A 71 0.93 -20.54 21.92
C LEU A 71 1.16 -19.07 21.52
N GLU A 72 2.00 -18.35 22.26
CA GLU A 72 2.36 -16.96 21.98
C GLU A 72 3.05 -16.81 20.62
N ASP A 73 4.07 -17.63 20.31
CA ASP A 73 4.77 -17.58 19.03
C ASP A 73 3.84 -17.95 17.86
N PHE A 74 2.89 -18.87 18.09
CA PHE A 74 1.89 -19.23 17.09
C PHE A 74 0.93 -18.05 16.81
N THR A 75 0.42 -17.39 17.85
CA THR A 75 -0.48 -16.23 17.67
C THR A 75 0.20 -15.06 17.00
N LEU A 76 1.48 -14.79 17.31
CA LEU A 76 2.27 -13.76 16.65
C LEU A 76 2.46 -14.07 15.16
N SER A 77 2.85 -15.31 14.85
CA SER A 77 3.05 -15.80 13.48
C SER A 77 1.76 -15.73 12.66
N LEU A 78 0.64 -16.18 13.24
CA LEU A 78 -0.67 -16.13 12.59
C LEU A 78 -1.13 -14.69 12.35
N SER A 79 -0.88 -13.78 13.29
CA SER A 79 -1.19 -12.36 13.15
C SER A 79 -0.40 -11.73 12.00
N ASN A 80 0.89 -12.03 11.90
CA ASN A 80 1.73 -11.56 10.81
C ASN A 80 1.25 -12.11 9.46
N LEU A 81 0.97 -13.41 9.39
CA LEU A 81 0.44 -14.06 8.19
C LEU A 81 -0.89 -13.43 7.75
N ALA A 82 -1.80 -13.14 8.68
CA ALA A 82 -3.07 -12.48 8.39
C ALA A 82 -2.87 -11.09 7.76
N VAL A 83 -1.93 -10.28 8.28
CA VAL A 83 -1.58 -8.97 7.71
C VAL A 83 -1.07 -9.11 6.27
N VAL A 84 -0.20 -10.09 6.02
CA VAL A 84 0.33 -10.37 4.68
C VAL A 84 -0.79 -10.79 3.72
N ILE A 85 -1.67 -11.70 4.14
CA ILE A 85 -2.83 -12.15 3.34
C ILE A 85 -3.72 -10.97 2.97
N VAL A 86 -4.07 -10.11 3.93
CA VAL A 86 -4.89 -8.92 3.67
C VAL A 86 -4.19 -7.99 2.69
N GLY A 87 -2.88 -7.81 2.80
CA GLY A 87 -2.07 -7.06 1.84
C GLY A 87 -2.18 -7.64 0.42
N ILE A 88 -1.96 -8.94 0.26
CA ILE A 88 -2.04 -9.64 -1.04
C ILE A 88 -3.44 -9.52 -1.64
N LEU A 89 -4.49 -9.71 -0.83
CA LEU A 89 -5.87 -9.58 -1.29
C LEU A 89 -6.17 -8.16 -1.77
N LYS A 90 -5.76 -7.12 -1.02
CA LYS A 90 -5.93 -5.71 -1.42
C LYS A 90 -5.22 -5.40 -2.73
N VAL A 91 -3.97 -5.83 -2.88
CA VAL A 91 -3.18 -5.62 -4.10
C VAL A 91 -3.80 -6.37 -5.28
N SER A 92 -4.16 -7.64 -5.08
CA SER A 92 -4.77 -8.48 -6.13
C SER A 92 -6.12 -7.92 -6.59
N PHE A 93 -6.95 -7.48 -5.65
CA PHE A 93 -8.23 -6.83 -5.94
C PHE A 93 -8.01 -5.52 -6.70
N PHE A 94 -7.06 -4.71 -6.27
CA PHE A 94 -6.70 -3.47 -6.96
C PHE A 94 -6.27 -3.73 -8.41
N LEU A 95 -5.33 -4.66 -8.64
CA LEU A 95 -4.82 -4.98 -9.97
C LEU A 95 -5.90 -5.57 -10.88
N ARG A 96 -6.81 -6.38 -10.33
CA ARG A 96 -7.94 -6.94 -11.08
C ARG A 96 -8.93 -5.85 -11.52
N HIS A 97 -9.09 -4.81 -10.72
CA HIS A 97 -10.07 -3.73 -10.91
C HIS A 97 -9.43 -2.37 -11.21
N GLU A 98 -8.20 -2.34 -11.72
CA GLU A 98 -7.40 -1.13 -11.91
C GLU A 98 -8.17 -0.04 -12.71
N ARG A 99 -8.88 -0.46 -13.76
CA ARG A 99 -9.69 0.43 -14.61
C ARG A 99 -10.87 1.02 -13.83
N ASP A 100 -11.55 0.21 -13.03
CA ASP A 100 -12.67 0.63 -12.20
C ASP A 100 -12.21 1.67 -11.16
N TYR A 101 -11.04 1.47 -10.56
CA TYR A 101 -10.43 2.44 -9.66
C TYR A 101 -10.07 3.76 -10.38
N CYS A 102 -9.49 3.70 -11.58
CA CYS A 102 -9.23 4.91 -12.37
C CYS A 102 -10.53 5.66 -12.70
N ARG A 103 -11.59 4.93 -13.02
CA ARG A 103 -12.92 5.49 -13.27
C ARG A 103 -13.51 6.12 -12.02
N LEU A 104 -13.36 5.48 -10.86
CA LEU A 104 -13.83 6.00 -9.57
C LEU A 104 -13.16 7.34 -9.23
N VAL A 105 -11.84 7.45 -9.43
CA VAL A 105 -11.11 8.72 -9.23
C VAL A 105 -11.67 9.81 -10.13
N ARG A 106 -11.86 9.52 -11.43
CA ARG A 106 -12.43 10.49 -12.38
C ARG A 106 -13.83 10.92 -12.00
N TRP A 107 -14.66 9.98 -11.57
CA TRP A 107 -16.03 10.24 -11.18
C TRP A 107 -16.10 11.12 -9.93
N LEU A 108 -15.24 10.84 -8.94
CA LEU A 108 -15.11 11.69 -7.76
C LEU A 108 -14.64 13.10 -8.14
N ASP A 109 -13.64 13.23 -9.01
CA ASP A 109 -13.15 14.54 -9.45
C ASP A 109 -14.24 15.33 -10.19
N ALA A 110 -15.02 14.68 -11.05
CA ALA A 110 -16.16 15.29 -11.72
C ALA A 110 -17.24 15.75 -10.72
N LEU A 111 -17.53 14.92 -9.70
CA LEU A 111 -18.47 15.27 -8.64
C LEU A 111 -17.98 16.48 -7.84
N VAL A 112 -16.72 16.50 -7.43
CA VAL A 112 -16.09 17.62 -6.71
C VAL A 112 -16.15 18.91 -7.52
N VAL A 113 -15.89 18.85 -8.83
CA VAL A 113 -16.01 20.01 -9.73
C VAL A 113 -17.46 20.50 -9.81
N SER A 114 -18.42 19.59 -10.00
CA SER A 114 -19.85 19.94 -10.07
C SER A 114 -20.35 20.60 -8.78
N GLN A 115 -19.95 20.08 -7.61
CA GLN A 115 -20.29 20.66 -6.33
C GLN A 115 -19.64 22.03 -6.13
N ARG A 116 -18.38 22.22 -6.52
CA ARG A 116 -17.72 23.53 -6.45
C ARG A 116 -18.43 24.57 -7.32
N VAL A 117 -18.93 24.20 -8.49
CA VAL A 117 -19.72 25.11 -9.34
C VAL A 117 -21.05 25.46 -8.68
N TYR A 118 -21.73 24.46 -8.09
CA TYR A 118 -23.02 24.66 -7.42
C TYR A 118 -22.92 25.54 -6.16
N THR A 119 -21.83 25.44 -5.40
CA THR A 119 -21.63 26.24 -4.18
C THR A 119 -21.14 27.66 -4.45
N ARG A 120 -20.67 27.95 -5.68
CA ARG A 120 -20.13 29.25 -6.05
C ARG A 120 -21.17 30.36 -5.88
N GLY A 121 -20.80 31.43 -5.17
CA GLY A 121 -21.68 32.57 -4.90
C GLY A 121 -22.65 32.33 -3.73
N ARG A 122 -22.56 31.19 -3.04
CA ARG A 122 -23.34 30.89 -1.83
C ARG A 122 -22.37 30.70 -0.65
N PRO A 123 -22.06 31.78 0.11
CA PRO A 123 -20.93 31.79 1.04
C PRO A 123 -21.04 30.71 2.13
N GLN A 124 -22.25 30.42 2.63
CA GLN A 124 -22.47 29.37 3.63
C GLN A 124 -22.11 27.97 3.10
N LEU A 125 -22.53 27.65 1.87
CA LEU A 125 -22.24 26.34 1.26
C LEU A 125 -20.78 26.22 0.83
N GLU A 126 -20.17 27.31 0.39
CA GLU A 126 -18.75 27.35 0.05
C GLU A 126 -17.86 27.12 1.27
N HIS A 127 -18.22 27.73 2.41
CA HIS A 127 -17.55 27.46 3.69
C HIS A 127 -17.71 26.00 4.15
N ALA A 128 -18.91 25.43 4.04
CA ALA A 128 -19.13 24.02 4.38
C ALA A 128 -18.28 23.09 3.49
N PHE A 129 -18.37 23.26 2.16
CA PHE A 129 -17.62 22.45 1.19
C PHE A 129 -16.11 22.53 1.39
N THR A 130 -15.57 23.74 1.60
CA THR A 130 -14.13 23.90 1.84
C THR A 130 -13.70 23.33 3.18
N GLY A 131 -14.55 23.40 4.21
CA GLY A 131 -14.35 22.73 5.50
C GLY A 131 -14.25 21.22 5.36
N ASP A 132 -15.23 20.60 4.70
CA ASP A 132 -15.30 19.15 4.49
C ASP A 132 -14.14 18.64 3.63
N HIS A 133 -13.80 19.35 2.56
CA HIS A 133 -12.67 18.98 1.70
C HIS A 133 -11.32 19.05 2.45
N ARG A 134 -11.13 20.08 3.28
CA ARG A 134 -9.93 20.18 4.14
C ARG A 134 -9.89 19.06 5.17
N LEU A 135 -11.02 18.71 5.78
CA LEU A 135 -11.12 17.63 6.74
C LEU A 135 -10.79 16.27 6.10
N ALA A 136 -11.39 15.96 4.94
CA ALA A 136 -11.11 14.74 4.20
C ALA A 136 -9.62 14.62 3.82
N THR A 137 -9.02 15.71 3.31
CA THR A 137 -7.59 15.75 2.98
C THR A 137 -6.72 15.55 4.21
N ARG A 138 -7.10 16.17 5.35
CA ARG A 138 -6.38 16.06 6.62
C ARG A 138 -6.43 14.64 7.16
N ILE A 139 -7.61 14.01 7.21
CA ILE A 139 -7.77 12.62 7.67
C ILE A 139 -6.91 11.68 6.84
N THR A 140 -6.96 11.83 5.52
CA THR A 140 -6.20 10.99 4.60
C THR A 140 -4.68 11.13 4.82
N ARG A 141 -4.18 12.36 4.96
CA ARG A 141 -2.77 12.61 5.29
C ARG A 141 -2.36 12.02 6.63
N TRP A 142 -3.17 12.19 7.67
CA TRP A 142 -2.89 11.59 8.98
C TRP A 142 -2.83 10.08 8.91
N PHE A 143 -3.75 9.46 8.17
CA PHE A 143 -3.74 8.02 7.98
C PHE A 143 -2.48 7.57 7.23
N CYS A 144 -2.05 8.28 6.19
CA CYS A 144 -0.79 8.01 5.51
C CYS A 144 0.42 8.12 6.44
N VAL A 145 0.52 9.19 7.22
CA VAL A 145 1.62 9.41 8.18
C VAL A 145 1.63 8.30 9.24
N TYR A 146 0.45 7.95 9.76
CA TYR A 146 0.30 6.85 10.71
C TYR A 146 0.79 5.52 10.12
N ASN A 147 0.33 5.13 8.93
CA ASN A 147 0.80 3.90 8.29
C ASN A 147 2.30 3.93 8.02
N ALA A 148 2.85 5.06 7.57
CA ALA A 148 4.29 5.21 7.39
C ALA A 148 5.05 5.04 8.72
N SER A 149 4.55 5.59 9.82
CA SER A 149 5.16 5.41 11.15
C SER A 149 5.08 3.97 11.65
N VAL A 150 3.99 3.25 11.35
CA VAL A 150 3.85 1.83 11.71
C VAL A 150 4.85 1.00 10.93
N VAL A 151 4.95 1.20 9.61
CA VAL A 151 5.94 0.50 8.77
C VAL A 151 7.37 0.82 9.22
N LEU A 152 7.67 2.09 9.49
CA LEU A 152 8.99 2.49 9.98
C LEU A 152 9.32 1.83 11.31
N THR A 153 8.38 1.85 12.26
CA THR A 153 8.55 1.17 13.56
C THR A 153 8.80 -0.33 13.36
N TRP A 154 8.06 -0.97 12.45
CA TRP A 154 8.21 -2.39 12.17
C TRP A 154 9.58 -2.74 11.57
N VAL A 155 10.12 -1.88 10.70
CA VAL A 155 11.47 -2.03 10.13
C VAL A 155 12.56 -1.73 11.15
N LEU A 156 12.37 -0.74 12.03
CA LEU A 156 13.37 -0.31 13.01
C LEU A 156 13.40 -1.19 14.27
N ALA A 157 12.28 -1.79 14.66
CA ALA A 157 12.19 -2.58 15.90
C ALA A 157 13.23 -3.71 15.97
N PRO A 158 13.48 -4.50 14.92
CA PRO A 158 14.53 -5.52 14.92
C PRO A 158 15.95 -4.95 14.97
N LEU A 159 16.17 -3.73 14.46
CA LEU A 159 17.48 -3.07 14.49
C LEU A 159 17.83 -2.59 15.90
N ALA A 160 16.82 -2.19 16.68
CA ALA A 160 16.97 -1.74 18.06
C ALA A 160 16.98 -2.89 19.07
N ALA A 161 16.63 -4.12 18.67
CA ALA A 161 16.64 -5.27 19.56
C ALA A 161 18.07 -5.65 20.00
N PRO A 162 18.27 -6.04 21.27
CA PRO A 162 19.57 -6.53 21.74
C PRO A 162 20.00 -7.77 20.94
N PRO A 163 21.31 -8.03 20.75
CA PRO A 163 21.82 -9.05 19.83
C PRO A 163 21.20 -10.44 20.05
N GLU A 164 20.94 -10.79 21.30
CA GLU A 164 20.35 -12.06 21.74
C GLU A 164 18.85 -12.18 21.41
N ALA A 165 18.17 -11.04 21.23
CA ALA A 165 16.76 -10.94 20.89
C ALA A 165 16.54 -10.33 19.49
N LYS A 166 17.58 -10.26 18.65
CA LYS A 166 17.45 -9.88 17.23
C LYS A 166 16.73 -10.98 16.45
N ARG A 167 15.45 -11.18 16.76
CA ARG A 167 14.49 -11.79 15.84
C ARG A 167 14.31 -10.77 14.73
N LEU A 168 14.95 -11.04 13.60
CA LEU A 168 14.89 -10.20 12.40
C LEU A 168 13.42 -10.00 11.98
N PRO A 169 13.08 -8.93 11.23
CA PRO A 169 11.67 -8.66 10.86
C PRO A 169 11.06 -9.79 10.04
N PHE A 170 11.92 -10.63 9.45
CA PHE A 170 11.57 -11.82 8.69
C PHE A 170 11.76 -13.04 9.59
N GLN A 171 10.73 -13.87 9.58
CA GLN A 171 10.58 -14.98 10.51
C GLN A 171 11.70 -16.00 10.29
N GLN A 172 12.59 -16.17 11.27
CA GLN A 172 13.72 -17.08 11.14
C GLN A 172 13.20 -18.52 10.94
N LEU A 173 13.54 -19.12 9.79
CA LEU A 173 13.22 -20.52 9.55
C LEU A 173 14.04 -21.40 10.50
N PRO A 174 13.41 -22.36 11.23
CA PRO A 174 14.11 -23.19 12.21
C PRO A 174 15.23 -24.05 11.59
N PHE A 175 15.21 -24.27 10.27
CA PHE A 175 16.27 -24.97 9.55
C PHE A 175 17.58 -24.18 9.40
N ALA A 176 17.58 -22.88 9.73
CA ALA A 176 18.75 -22.01 9.57
C ALA A 176 19.73 -22.07 10.76
N GLU A 177 19.36 -22.68 11.89
CA GLU A 177 20.20 -22.73 13.09
C GLU A 177 21.51 -23.54 12.90
N GLY A 178 21.58 -24.40 11.87
CA GLY A 178 22.75 -25.25 11.61
C GLY A 178 23.65 -24.83 10.42
N SER A 179 23.29 -23.79 9.67
CA SER A 179 23.97 -23.42 8.43
C SER A 179 24.28 -21.93 8.43
N PRO A 180 25.57 -21.51 8.29
CA PRO A 180 25.91 -20.11 8.12
C PRO A 180 25.48 -19.68 6.71
N PHE A 181 24.20 -19.40 6.54
CA PHE A 181 23.66 -18.84 5.30
C PHE A 181 24.15 -17.39 5.19
N SER A 182 25.36 -17.23 4.65
CA SER A 182 25.95 -15.95 4.26
C SER A 182 25.01 -15.14 3.36
N LEU A 183 24.16 -15.81 2.58
CA LEU A 183 23.12 -15.20 1.74
C LEU A 183 22.01 -14.49 2.55
N TYR A 184 21.67 -15.00 3.74
CA TYR A 184 20.65 -14.40 4.62
C TYR A 184 21.20 -13.19 5.37
N ALA A 185 22.51 -13.17 5.66
CA ALA A 185 23.19 -11.96 6.13
C ALA A 185 23.35 -10.91 5.01
N LEU A 186 23.61 -11.36 3.77
CA LEU A 186 23.81 -10.51 2.59
C LEU A 186 22.53 -9.80 2.11
N SER A 187 21.33 -10.32 2.39
CA SER A 187 20.09 -9.56 2.12
C SER A 187 19.95 -8.29 2.97
N TYR A 188 20.85 -8.06 3.94
CA TYR A 188 20.88 -6.88 4.82
C TYR A 188 22.24 -6.16 4.85
N ALA A 189 23.18 -6.49 3.97
CA ALA A 189 24.45 -5.77 3.76
C ALA A 189 24.31 -4.76 2.61
#